data_AF-A0A7W5GB35-F1
#
_entry.id   AF-A0A7W5GB35-F1
#
_cell.length_a   1.000
_cell.length_b   1.000
_cell.length_c   1.000
_cell.angle_alpha   90.00
_cell.angle_beta   90.00
_cell.angle_gamma   90.00
#
_symmetry.space_group_name_H-M   'P 1'
#
loop_
_entity.id
_entity.type
_entity.pdbx_description
1 polymer ?
#
loop_
_entity_poly.entity_id
_entity_poly.type
_entity_poly.pdbx_seq_one_letter_code
_entity_poly.pdbx_strand_id
1 'polypeptide(L)'
;MAYVNGNLALQPKRKQNQQPAIKETKRLVKTRKSLPVQEKLLYLFTVLMCVVVAGVIIFRYAQIYDMNLDIKKLNSEYQTMNVEMEDLKKQVEMLSDPERIRELAESQGMVSATEGGITVNTGDDEIKSALSE
;
A
#
# COMPACT_ATOMS: atom_id res chain seq x y z
N MET A 1 20.11 127.32 -16.28
CA MET A 1 21.11 126.24 -16.44
C MET A 1 21.62 125.87 -15.06
N ALA A 2 21.25 124.69 -14.56
CA ALA A 2 21.71 124.17 -13.28
C ALA A 2 22.57 122.93 -13.58
N TYR A 3 23.87 123.06 -13.31
CA TYR A 3 24.84 121.99 -13.45
C TYR A 3 24.60 120.97 -12.34
N VAL A 4 24.38 119.71 -12.72
CA VAL A 4 24.32 118.59 -11.78
C VAL A 4 25.57 117.74 -12.00
N ASN A 5 26.62 118.10 -11.27
CA ASN A 5 27.76 117.22 -11.04
C ASN A 5 27.47 116.47 -9.74
N GLY A 6 27.19 115.17 -9.85
CA GLY A 6 26.90 114.35 -8.69
C GLY A 6 26.89 112.88 -9.07
N ASN A 7 27.92 112.18 -8.64
CA ASN A 7 28.16 110.74 -8.75
C ASN A 7 27.07 109.92 -8.04
N LEU A 8 25.84 109.95 -8.56
CA LEU A 8 24.73 109.15 -8.07
C LEU A 8 24.65 107.88 -8.91
N ALA A 9 25.62 106.99 -8.70
CA ALA A 9 25.46 105.60 -9.07
C ALA A 9 24.34 105.03 -8.19
N LEU A 10 23.10 105.19 -8.66
CA LEU A 10 21.96 104.46 -8.14
C LEU A 10 22.30 102.99 -8.33
N GLN A 11 22.73 102.30 -7.26
CA GLN A 11 22.92 100.86 -7.32
C GLN A 11 21.56 100.29 -7.71
N PRO A 12 21.40 99.65 -8.89
CA PRO A 12 20.19 98.90 -9.14
C PRO A 12 20.14 97.87 -8.02
N LYS A 13 19.08 97.90 -7.20
CA LYS A 13 18.79 96.85 -6.21
C LYS A 13 19.10 95.54 -6.88
N ARG A 14 20.18 94.88 -6.46
CA ARG A 14 20.55 93.54 -6.92
C ARG A 14 19.28 92.74 -6.75
N LYS A 15 18.65 92.33 -7.85
CA LYS A 15 17.49 91.44 -7.79
C LYS A 15 17.97 90.31 -6.91
N GLN A 16 17.39 90.22 -5.72
CA GLN A 16 17.70 89.18 -4.76
C GLN A 16 17.64 87.91 -5.58
N ASN A 17 18.82 87.30 -5.70
CA ASN A 17 19.07 86.11 -6.47
C ASN A 17 17.89 85.18 -6.16
N GLN A 18 16.92 85.12 -7.07
CA GLN A 18 15.86 84.14 -7.00
C GLN A 18 16.65 82.87 -7.26
N GLN A 19 17.13 82.27 -6.17
CA GLN A 19 17.63 80.92 -6.20
C GLN A 19 16.54 80.17 -6.96
N PRO A 20 16.82 79.57 -8.12
CA PRO A 20 15.84 78.72 -8.74
C PRO A 20 15.50 77.72 -7.64
N ALA A 21 14.26 77.74 -7.16
CA ALA A 21 13.80 76.79 -6.17
C ALA A 21 14.16 75.43 -6.76
N ILE A 22 15.21 74.82 -6.21
CA ILE A 22 15.69 73.53 -6.66
C ILE A 22 14.49 72.65 -6.41
N LYS A 23 13.77 72.32 -7.49
CA LYS A 23 12.72 71.32 -7.42
C LYS A 23 13.48 70.07 -7.06
N GLU A 24 13.47 69.72 -5.78
CA GLU A 24 13.94 68.43 -5.32
C GLU A 24 13.10 67.42 -6.10
N THR A 25 13.66 66.92 -7.20
CA THR A 25 13.12 65.80 -7.92
C THR A 25 13.32 64.65 -6.96
N LYS A 26 12.32 64.43 -6.10
CA LYS A 26 12.24 63.27 -5.22
C LYS A 26 12.53 62.07 -6.11
N ARG A 27 13.75 61.54 -5.99
CA ARG A 27 14.17 60.33 -6.66
C ARG A 27 13.28 59.26 -6.06
N LEU A 28 12.17 58.97 -6.73
CA LEU A 28 11.30 57.86 -6.40
C LEU A 28 12.15 56.61 -6.54
N VAL A 29 12.70 56.16 -5.43
CA VAL A 29 13.36 54.87 -5.36
C VAL A 29 12.27 53.87 -5.68
N LYS A 30 12.27 53.35 -6.91
CA LYS A 30 11.44 52.20 -7.28
C LYS A 30 11.91 51.04 -6.43
N THR A 31 11.29 50.85 -5.27
CA THR A 31 11.41 49.61 -4.50
C THR A 31 10.95 48.49 -5.41
N ARG A 32 11.80 47.45 -5.58
CA ARG A 32 11.49 46.32 -6.45
C ARG A 32 10.14 45.76 -5.99
N LYS A 33 9.17 45.63 -6.91
CA LYS A 33 7.89 44.99 -6.61
C LYS A 33 8.20 43.60 -6.08
N SER A 34 7.82 43.33 -4.83
CA SER A 34 7.80 41.97 -4.29
C SER A 34 6.93 41.14 -5.21
N LEU A 35 7.45 40.00 -5.70
CA LEU A 35 6.70 39.07 -6.51
C LEU A 35 5.39 38.71 -5.80
N PRO A 36 4.25 38.71 -6.51
CA PRO A 36 2.96 38.44 -5.91
C PRO A 36 3.00 37.08 -5.21
N VAL A 37 2.51 37.04 -3.96
CA VAL A 37 2.58 35.87 -3.08
C VAL A 37 1.96 34.62 -3.73
N GLN A 38 1.00 34.84 -4.63
CA GLN A 38 0.31 33.80 -5.40
C GLN A 38 1.25 32.98 -6.28
N GLU A 39 2.21 33.60 -6.97
CA GLU A 39 3.15 32.85 -7.83
C GLU A 39 4.03 31.93 -7.00
N LYS A 40 4.54 32.41 -5.86
CA LYS A 40 5.34 31.60 -4.92
C LYS A 40 4.54 30.43 -4.34
N LEU A 41 3.26 30.64 -4.06
CA LEU A 41 2.37 29.59 -3.53
C LEU A 41 2.13 28.48 -4.56
N LEU A 42 1.93 28.85 -5.83
CA LEU A 42 1.75 27.87 -6.91
C LEU A 42 3.00 27.01 -7.11
N TYR A 43 4.19 27.60 -7.09
CA TYR A 43 5.44 26.81 -7.17
C TYR A 43 5.60 25.86 -5.97
N LEU A 44 5.24 26.30 -4.76
CA LEU A 44 5.28 25.43 -3.58
C LEU A 44 4.27 24.29 -3.71
N PHE A 45 3.07 24.57 -4.24
CA PHE A 45 2.05 23.58 -4.48
C PHE A 45 2.48 22.54 -5.53
N THR A 46 3.12 22.95 -6.63
CA THR A 46 3.62 22.00 -7.64
C THR A 46 4.72 21.10 -7.07
N VAL A 47 5.63 21.65 -6.26
CA VAL A 47 6.66 20.86 -5.57
C VAL A 47 6.01 19.87 -4.60
N LEU A 48 5.05 20.32 -3.79
CA LEU A 48 4.32 19.46 -2.86
C LEU A 48 3.58 18.34 -3.60
N MET A 49 2.90 18.67 -4.69
CA MET A 49 2.17 17.70 -5.51
C MET A 49 3.11 16.63 -6.08
N CYS A 50 4.29 17.03 -6.54
CA CYS A 50 5.32 16.09 -7.00
C CYS A 50 5.79 15.15 -5.88
N VAL A 51 6.03 15.67 -4.67
CA VAL A 51 6.41 14.86 -3.50
C VAL A 51 5.31 13.89 -3.09
N VAL A 52 4.04 14.33 -3.13
CA VAL A 52 2.90 13.46 -2.83
C VAL A 52 2.81 12.31 -3.84
N VAL A 53 2.95 12.60 -5.13
CA VAL A 53 2.93 11.56 -6.18
C VAL A 53 4.07 10.57 -5.96
N ALA A 54 5.29 11.04 -5.69
CA ALA A 54 6.42 10.17 -5.37
C ALA A 54 6.17 9.32 -4.11
N GLY A 55 5.58 9.90 -3.06
CA GLY A 55 5.22 9.20 -1.84
C GLY A 55 4.17 8.11 -2.07
N VAL A 56 3.14 8.38 -2.88
CA VAL A 56 2.12 7.39 -3.25
C VAL A 56 2.74 6.21 -3.99
N ILE A 57 3.68 6.46 -4.91
CA ILE A 57 4.37 5.40 -5.64
C ILE A 57 5.13 4.50 -4.66
N ILE A 58 5.95 5.08 -3.77
CA ILE A 58 6.71 4.31 -2.77
C ILE A 58 5.77 3.50 -1.87
N PHE A 59 4.67 4.10 -1.40
CA PHE A 59 3.68 3.40 -0.58
C PHE A 59 3.04 2.22 -1.32
N ARG A 60 2.72 2.37 -2.61
CA ARG A 60 2.22 1.27 -3.45
C ARG A 60 3.23 0.15 -3.59
N TYR A 61 4.52 0.47 -3.75
CA TYR A 61 5.58 -0.54 -3.81
C TYR A 61 5.70 -1.32 -2.51
N ALA A 62 5.62 -0.65 -1.35
CA ALA A 62 5.62 -1.33 -0.05
C ALA A 62 4.41 -2.28 0.09
N GLN A 63 3.22 -1.83 -0.29
CA GLN A 63 2.02 -2.66 -0.26
C GLN A 63 2.12 -3.91 -1.16
N ILE A 64 2.71 -3.77 -2.35
CA ILE A 64 2.96 -4.90 -3.25
C ILE A 64 3.96 -5.88 -2.64
N TYR A 65 4.99 -5.38 -1.95
CA TYR A 65 5.98 -6.23 -1.29
C TYR A 65 5.34 -7.07 -0.18
N ASP A 66 4.55 -6.45 0.70
CA ASP A 66 3.84 -7.15 1.77
C ASP A 66 2.89 -8.22 1.20
N MET A 67 2.16 -7.88 0.13
CA MET A 67 1.26 -8.82 -0.54
C MET A 67 2.00 -10.04 -1.12
N ASN A 68 3.20 -9.86 -1.67
CA ASN A 68 4.02 -10.97 -2.16
C ASN A 68 4.48 -11.90 -1.02
N LEU A 69 4.79 -11.34 0.16
CA LEU A 69 5.12 -12.13 1.33
C LEU A 69 3.93 -12.93 1.83
N ASP A 70 2.75 -12.32 1.88
CA ASP A 70 1.51 -12.99 2.26
C ASP A 70 1.17 -14.13 1.30
N ILE A 71 1.31 -13.90 -0.01
CA ILE A 71 1.13 -14.95 -1.03
C ILE A 71 2.12 -16.09 -0.83
N LYS A 72 3.38 -15.80 -0.50
CA LYS A 72 4.37 -16.85 -0.21
C LYS A 72 3.99 -17.66 1.03
N LYS A 73 3.55 -17.00 2.09
CA LYS A 73 3.14 -17.66 3.33
C LYS A 73 1.92 -18.56 3.08
N LEU A 74 0.90 -18.03 2.41
CA LEU A 74 -0.30 -18.77 2.05
C LEU A 74 0.01 -19.97 1.15
N ASN A 75 0.90 -19.82 0.16
CA ASN A 75 1.30 -20.95 -0.67
C ASN A 75 2.03 -22.03 0.12
N SER A 76 2.92 -21.65 1.04
CA SER A 76 3.60 -22.61 1.90
C SER A 76 2.62 -23.37 2.77
N GLU A 77 1.68 -22.67 3.39
CA GLU A 77 0.64 -23.28 4.22
C GLU A 77 -0.25 -24.21 3.39
N TYR A 78 -0.66 -23.78 2.19
CA TYR A 78 -1.44 -24.59 1.26
C TYR A 78 -0.69 -25.87 0.85
N GLN A 79 0.62 -25.78 0.58
CA GLN A 79 1.44 -26.95 0.27
C GLN A 79 1.50 -27.93 1.44
N THR A 80 1.70 -27.44 2.67
CA THR A 80 1.70 -28.28 3.87
C THR A 80 0.35 -28.99 4.04
N MET A 81 -0.75 -28.25 3.97
CA MET A 81 -2.10 -28.81 4.09
C MET A 81 -2.41 -29.84 3.00
N ASN A 82 -1.91 -29.61 1.78
CA ASN A 82 -2.11 -30.55 0.67
C ASN A 82 -1.33 -31.86 0.86
N VAL A 83 -0.11 -31.79 1.40
CA VAL A 83 0.68 -32.98 1.77
C VAL A 83 -0.01 -33.76 2.89
N GLU A 84 -0.49 -33.08 3.93
CA GLU A 84 -1.24 -33.72 5.02
C GLU A 84 -2.50 -34.41 4.52
N MET A 85 -3.23 -33.78 3.59
CA MET A 85 -4.42 -34.37 2.97
C MET A 85 -4.08 -35.59 2.12
N GLU A 86 -2.97 -35.57 1.37
CA GLU A 86 -2.50 -36.71 0.59
C GLU A 86 -2.11 -37.88 1.48
N ASP A 87 -1.37 -37.63 2.56
CA ASP A 87 -1.01 -38.63 3.55
C ASP A 87 -2.24 -39.22 4.25
N LEU A 88 -3.23 -38.39 4.59
CA LEU A 88 -4.47 -38.85 5.21
C LEU A 88 -5.28 -39.71 4.24
N LYS A 89 -5.36 -39.29 2.97
CA LYS A 89 -6.02 -40.07 1.92
C LYS A 89 -5.35 -41.42 1.72
N LYS A 90 -4.02 -41.46 1.71
CA LYS A 90 -3.24 -42.70 1.61
C LYS A 90 -3.50 -43.63 2.81
N GLN A 91 -3.57 -43.09 4.02
CA GLN A 91 -3.92 -43.87 5.21
C GLN A 91 -5.34 -44.45 5.11
N VAL A 92 -6.32 -43.66 4.63
CA VAL A 92 -7.67 -44.13 4.39
C VAL A 92 -7.69 -45.25 3.35
N GLU A 93 -6.94 -45.12 2.26
CA GLU A 93 -6.83 -46.15 1.23
C GLU A 93 -6.22 -47.45 1.80
N MET A 94 -5.13 -47.35 2.57
CA MET A 94 -4.50 -48.49 3.26
C MET A 94 -5.38 -49.14 4.32
N LEU A 95 -6.30 -48.39 4.94
CA LEU A 95 -7.25 -48.92 5.92
C LEU A 95 -8.50 -49.49 5.24
N SER A 96 -8.89 -48.93 4.09
CA SER A 96 -10.02 -49.38 3.28
C SER A 96 -9.65 -50.53 2.34
N ASP A 97 -8.38 -50.95 2.35
CA ASP A 97 -7.88 -52.04 1.53
C ASP A 97 -8.67 -53.34 1.84
N PRO A 98 -9.41 -53.89 0.88
CA PRO A 98 -10.28 -55.04 1.11
C PRO A 98 -9.50 -56.29 1.54
N GLU A 99 -8.25 -56.46 1.12
CA GLU A 99 -7.43 -57.60 1.56
C GLU A 99 -7.15 -57.52 3.06
N ARG A 100 -6.76 -56.34 3.55
CA ARG A 100 -6.53 -56.10 4.97
C ARG A 100 -7.80 -56.27 5.79
N ILE A 101 -8.94 -55.75 5.31
CA ILE A 101 -10.24 -55.93 5.98
C ILE A 101 -10.59 -57.42 6.06
N ARG A 102 -10.29 -58.20 5.00
CA ARG A 102 -10.53 -59.64 4.97
C ARG A 102 -9.63 -60.38 5.97
N GLU A 103 -8.34 -60.07 6.02
CA GLU A 103 -7.42 -60.63 7.02
C GLU A 103 -7.83 -60.30 8.47
N LEU A 104 -8.24 -59.06 8.72
CA LEU A 104 -8.72 -58.63 10.04
C LEU A 104 -10.03 -59.33 10.42
N ALA A 105 -10.93 -59.50 9.45
CA ALA A 105 -12.18 -60.23 9.64
C ALA A 105 -11.94 -61.72 9.93
N GLU A 106 -11.06 -62.37 9.18
CA GLU A 106 -10.65 -63.76 9.39
C GLU A 106 -9.99 -63.93 10.77
N SER A 107 -9.12 -63.00 11.18
CA SER A 107 -8.49 -63.02 12.52
C SER A 107 -9.49 -62.89 13.68
N GLN A 108 -10.63 -62.25 13.43
CA GLN A 108 -11.73 -62.09 14.39
C GLN A 108 -12.77 -63.21 14.30
N GLY A 109 -12.52 -64.25 13.49
CA GLY A 109 -13.38 -65.42 13.35
C GLY A 109 -14.59 -65.19 12.44
N MET A 110 -14.60 -64.13 11.64
CA MET A 110 -15.65 -63.87 10.65
C MET A 110 -15.35 -64.62 9.35
N VAL A 111 -16.37 -65.28 8.78
CA VAL A 111 -16.28 -66.05 7.53
C VAL A 111 -17.07 -65.34 6.41
N SER A 112 -16.51 -65.33 5.20
CA SER A 112 -17.15 -64.70 4.03
C SER A 112 -18.42 -65.45 3.63
N ALA A 113 -19.55 -64.75 3.58
CA ALA A 113 -20.87 -65.33 3.26
C ALA A 113 -21.05 -65.73 1.78
N THR A 114 -20.05 -65.52 0.93
CA THR A 114 -20.15 -65.73 -0.54
C THR A 114 -20.19 -67.21 -0.93
N GLU A 115 -19.76 -68.15 -0.08
CA GLU A 115 -19.81 -69.59 -0.39
C GLU A 115 -20.65 -70.46 0.58
N GLY A 116 -21.33 -69.87 1.56
CA GLY A 116 -22.17 -70.65 2.45
C GLY A 116 -23.04 -69.77 3.33
N GLY A 117 -24.34 -70.08 3.35
CA GLY A 117 -25.35 -69.35 4.12
C GLY A 117 -24.94 -69.09 5.57
N ILE A 118 -25.49 -68.01 6.13
CA ILE A 118 -25.17 -67.47 7.45
C ILE A 118 -25.23 -68.58 8.51
N THR A 119 -24.07 -69.01 9.02
CA THR A 119 -23.97 -69.95 10.14
C THR A 119 -23.66 -69.18 11.41
N VAL A 120 -24.54 -69.29 12.40
CA VAL A 120 -24.40 -68.64 13.71
C VAL A 120 -23.85 -69.67 14.68
N ASN A 121 -22.65 -69.45 15.22
CA ASN A 121 -22.06 -70.34 16.22
C ASN A 121 -22.72 -70.10 17.60
N THR A 122 -23.72 -70.91 17.93
CA THR A 122 -24.24 -71.04 19.30
C THR A 122 -23.45 -72.16 19.98
N GLY A 123 -22.34 -71.78 20.64
CA GLY A 123 -21.80 -72.31 21.90
C GLY A 123 -21.58 -73.80 22.16
N ASP A 124 -22.10 -74.71 21.36
CA ASP A 124 -21.97 -76.16 21.48
C ASP A 124 -21.50 -76.69 20.12
N ASP A 125 -20.47 -77.54 20.12
CA ASP A 125 -19.70 -78.04 18.96
C ASP A 125 -20.52 -78.82 17.89
N GLU A 126 -21.58 -78.24 17.33
CA GLU A 126 -22.29 -78.72 16.15
C GLU A 126 -22.67 -77.54 15.23
N ILE A 127 -21.95 -77.40 14.13
CA ILE A 127 -22.28 -76.46 13.06
C ILE A 127 -23.52 -76.98 12.32
N LYS A 128 -24.69 -76.37 12.55
CA LYS A 128 -25.92 -76.62 11.77
C LYS A 128 -26.25 -75.41 10.90
N SER A 129 -26.43 -75.66 9.61
CA SER A 129 -26.90 -74.66 8.64
C SER A 129 -28.36 -74.32 8.93
N ALA A 130 -28.65 -73.03 9.16
CA ALA A 130 -30.00 -72.54 9.45
C ALA A 130 -30.86 -72.30 8.19
N LEU A 131 -30.38 -72.71 7.01
CA LEU A 131 -31.06 -72.46 5.74
C LEU A 131 -31.15 -73.77 4.94
N SER A 132 -32.07 -74.62 5.38
CA SER A 132 -32.62 -75.72 4.59
C SER A 132 -34.14 -75.63 4.62
N GLU A 133 -34.70 -74.82 3.72
CA GLU A 133 -35.95 -75.05 2.99
C GLU A 133 -35.86 -74.36 1.63
#